data_AF-A0A8I1UUW5-F1
#
_entry.id   AF-A0A8I1UUW5-F1
#
_cell.length_a   1.000
_cell.length_b   1.000
_cell.length_c   1.000
_cell.angle_alpha   90.00
_cell.angle_beta   90.00
_cell.angle_gamma   90.00
#
_symmetry.space_group_name_H-M   'P 1'
#
loop_
_entity.id
_entity.type
_entity.pdbx_description
1 polymer ?
#
loop_
_entity_poly.entity_id
_entity_poly.type
_entity_poly.pdbx_seq_one_letter_code
_entity_poly.pdbx_strand_id
1 'polypeptide(L)' 'MNKIVSPEGLASGELSKLFGDVPKPNRADWEKTLKALKPWLSPEKFAETEEIHWRMFERANRWHQASRPAPSDDR' A
#
# COMPACT_ATOMS: atom_id res chain seq x y z
N MET A 1 -29.49 -12.91 19.28
CA MET A 1 -28.90 -13.38 18.01
C MET A 1 -27.99 -12.29 17.49
N ASN A 2 -26.69 -12.34 17.82
CA ASN A 2 -25.72 -11.36 17.34
C ASN A 2 -25.29 -11.76 15.93
N LYS A 3 -25.90 -11.15 14.92
CA LYS A 3 -25.43 -11.27 13.55
C LYS A 3 -24.09 -10.52 13.46
N ILE A 4 -23.00 -11.27 13.41
CA ILE A 4 -21.70 -10.75 12.99
C ILE A 4 -21.89 -10.39 11.52
N VAL A 5 -22.11 -9.09 11.26
CA VAL A 5 -22.18 -8.56 9.90
C VAL A 5 -20.74 -8.55 9.41
N SER A 6 -20.41 -9.48 8.51
CA SER A 6 -19.12 -9.45 7.80
C SER A 6 -19.04 -8.10 7.07
N PRO A 7 -17.94 -7.34 7.17
CA PRO A 7 -17.79 -6.06 6.47
C PRO A 7 -17.45 -6.32 5.00
N GLU A 8 -18.18 -7.21 4.35
CA GLU A 8 -18.14 -7.38 2.92
C GLU A 8 -19.13 -6.39 2.32
N GLY A 9 -18.66 -5.19 1.98
CA GLY A 9 -19.35 -4.37 0.97
C GLY A 9 -19.40 -2.86 1.15
N LEU A 10 -18.96 -2.27 2.27
CA LEU A 10 -19.17 -0.82 2.51
C LEU A 10 -17.94 0.10 2.38
N ALA A 11 -16.73 -0.39 2.11
CA ALA A 11 -15.55 0.35 2.54
C ALA A 11 -14.51 0.69 1.45
N SER A 12 -14.90 0.98 0.21
CA SER A 12 -13.93 1.52 -0.78
C SER A 12 -14.37 2.85 -1.38
N GLY A 13 -15.61 2.94 -1.87
CA GLY A 13 -16.13 4.18 -2.48
C GLY A 13 -16.39 5.32 -1.49
N GLU A 14 -17.04 5.04 -0.35
CA GLU A 14 -17.35 6.07 0.67
C GLU A 14 -16.10 6.51 1.44
N LEU A 15 -15.16 5.58 1.70
CA LEU A 15 -13.89 5.93 2.34
C LEU A 15 -13.00 6.79 1.43
N SER A 16 -12.97 6.57 0.12
CA SER A 16 -12.21 7.42 -0.80
C SER A 16 -12.80 8.84 -0.92
N LYS A 17 -14.11 9.02 -0.71
CA LYS A 17 -14.73 10.37 -0.64
C LYS A 17 -14.35 11.11 0.65
N LEU A 18 -14.15 10.40 1.75
CA LEU A 18 -13.81 10.97 3.05
C LEU A 18 -12.30 11.21 3.22
N PHE A 19 -11.46 10.33 2.66
CA PHE A 19 -10.01 10.34 2.86
C PHE A 19 -9.21 10.63 1.58
N GLY A 20 -9.87 10.80 0.44
CA GLY A 20 -9.25 10.93 -0.88
C GLY A 20 -8.76 9.59 -1.42
N ASP A 21 -8.36 9.59 -2.69
CA ASP A 21 -7.65 8.46 -3.28
C ASP A 21 -6.28 8.29 -2.59
N VAL A 22 -5.98 7.07 -2.15
CA VAL A 22 -4.65 6.77 -1.60
C VAL A 22 -3.62 6.94 -2.71
N PRO A 23 -2.64 7.85 -2.60
CA PRO A 23 -1.69 8.08 -3.68
C PRO A 23 -0.86 6.82 -3.96
N LYS A 24 -0.60 6.57 -5.25
CA LYS A 24 0.28 5.48 -5.65
C LYS A 24 1.70 5.77 -5.17
N PRO A 25 2.34 4.86 -4.43
CA PRO A 25 3.70 5.09 -3.98
C PRO A 25 4.66 5.18 -5.17
N ASN A 26 5.47 6.23 -5.20
CA ASN A 26 6.47 6.47 -6.24
C ASN A 26 7.83 5.91 -5.81
N ARG A 27 8.51 5.21 -6.72
CA ARG A 27 9.83 4.63 -6.46
C ARG A 27 10.87 5.70 -6.13
N ALA A 28 10.83 6.85 -6.81
CA ALA A 28 11.81 7.92 -6.57
C ALA A 28 11.70 8.50 -5.14
N ASP A 29 10.48 8.63 -4.62
CA ASP A 29 10.26 9.13 -3.25
C ASP A 29 10.68 8.09 -2.19
N TRP A 30 10.49 6.80 -2.48
CA TRP A 30 11.01 5.72 -1.66
C TRP A 30 12.56 5.73 -1.60
N GLU A 31 13.23 5.83 -2.75
CA GLU A 31 14.71 5.92 -2.82
C GLU A 31 15.24 7.16 -2.10
N LYS A 32 14.56 8.31 -2.26
CA LYS A 32 14.88 9.56 -1.55
C LYS A 32 14.80 9.38 -0.05
N THR A 33 13.79 8.66 0.44
CA THR A 33 13.59 8.38 1.87
C THR A 33 14.73 7.52 2.42
N LEU A 34 15.09 6.44 1.73
CA LEU A 34 16.23 5.61 2.15
C LEU A 34 17.55 6.37 2.17
N LYS A 35 17.80 7.19 1.15
CA LYS A 35 19.00 8.03 1.09
C LYS A 35 19.08 9.01 2.28
N ALA A 36 17.95 9.54 2.73
CA ALA A 36 17.88 10.43 3.88
C ALA A 36 18.12 9.71 5.21
N LEU A 37 17.76 8.42 5.32
CA LEU A 37 17.94 7.62 6.54
C LEU A 37 19.37 7.07 6.69
N LYS A 38 20.08 6.84 5.58
CA LYS A 38 21.41 6.23 5.56
C LYS A 38 22.45 6.86 6.52
N PRO A 39 22.54 8.19 6.68
CA PRO A 39 23.53 8.80 7.59
C PRO A 39 23.26 8.53 9.08
N TRP A 40 22.04 8.14 9.44
CA TRP A 40 21.59 8.03 10.83
C TRP A 40 21.62 6.61 11.36
N LEU A 41 21.87 5.62 10.50
CA LEU A 41 21.77 4.21 10.83
C LEU A 41 23.11 3.52 10.64
N SER A 42 23.42 2.56 11.52
CA SER A 42 24.49 1.60 11.26
C SER A 42 24.18 0.78 10.00
N PRO A 43 25.18 0.19 9.33
CA PRO A 43 24.94 -0.63 8.13
C PRO A 43 23.90 -1.75 8.35
N GLU A 44 23.95 -2.42 9.50
CA GLU A 44 23.01 -3.49 9.88
C GLU A 44 21.59 -2.96 10.04
N LYS A 45 21.43 -1.82 10.74
CA LYS A 45 20.13 -1.19 10.93
C LYS A 45 19.57 -0.57 9.65
N PHE A 46 20.45 -0.11 8.77
CA PHE A 46 20.06 0.37 7.45
C PHE A 46 19.50 -0.76 6.60
N ALA A 47 20.16 -1.93 6.56
CA ALA A 47 19.69 -3.09 5.79
C ALA A 47 18.31 -3.59 6.27
N GLU A 48 18.11 -3.68 7.59
CA GLU A 48 16.80 -4.02 8.19
C GLU A 48 15.73 -2.98 7.79
N THR A 49 16.09 -1.69 7.84
CA THR A 49 15.18 -0.59 7.50
C THR A 49 14.80 -0.59 6.02
N GLU A 50 15.76 -0.86 5.13
CA GLU A 50 15.56 -0.97 3.69
C GLU A 50 14.56 -2.09 3.35
N GLU A 51 14.73 -3.27 3.95
CA GLU A 51 13.82 -4.40 3.76
C GLU A 51 12.39 -4.07 4.21
N ILE A 52 12.22 -3.47 5.39
CA ILE A 52 10.91 -3.08 5.90
C ILE A 52 10.25 -2.05 4.98
N HIS A 53 10.98 -1.01 4.56
CA HIS A 53 10.45 0.02 3.67
C HIS A 53 10.07 -0.56 2.31
N TRP A 54 10.83 -1.52 1.78
CA TRP A 54 10.50 -2.19 0.53
C TRP A 54 9.19 -2.98 0.64
N ARG A 55 9.02 -3.77 1.71
CA ARG A 55 7.78 -4.54 1.95
C ARG A 55 6.56 -3.62 2.06
N MET A 56 6.70 -2.46 2.70
CA MET A 56 5.64 -1.44 2.76
C MET A 56 5.32 -0.85 1.39
N PHE A 57 6.35 -0.50 0.61
CA PHE A 57 6.22 0.01 -0.75
C PHE A 57 5.47 -0.99 -1.66
N GLU A 58 5.84 -2.27 -1.62
CA GLU A 58 5.16 -3.32 -2.39
C GLU A 58 3.71 -3.53 -1.93
N ARG A 59 3.46 -3.53 -0.62
CA ARG A 59 2.11 -3.65 -0.07
C ARG A 59 1.20 -2.53 -0.55
N ALA A 60 1.69 -1.29 -0.51
CA ALA A 60 0.95 -0.14 -1.02
C ALA A 60 0.72 -0.22 -2.53
N ASN A 61 1.71 -0.69 -3.31
CA ASN A 61 1.52 -0.93 -4.75
C ASN A 61 0.45 -1.98 -5.07
N ARG A 62 0.29 -3.02 -4.25
CA ARG A 62 -0.74 -4.05 -4.47
C ARG A 62 -2.16 -3.49 -4.35
N TRP A 63 -2.40 -2.50 -3.50
CA TRP A 63 -3.70 -1.82 -3.43
C TRP A 63 -4.07 -1.13 -4.75
N HIS A 64 -3.08 -0.73 -5.55
CA HIS A 64 -3.27 -0.14 -6.87
C HIS A 64 -3.34 -1.16 -8.02
N GLN A 65 -2.99 -2.43 -7.77
CA GLN A 65 -3.03 -3.49 -8.77
C GLN A 65 -4.35 -4.27 -8.76
N ALA A 66 -5.04 -4.33 -7.61
CA ALA A 66 -6.25 -5.12 -7.42
C ALA A 66 -7.50 -4.60 -8.17
N SER A 67 -7.41 -3.46 -8.86
CA SER A 67 -8.55 -2.79 -9.51
C SER A 67 -8.79 -3.17 -10.96
N ARG A 68 -8.10 -4.16 -11.53
CA ARG A 68 -8.50 -4.67 -12.86
C ARG A 68 -9.74 -5.54 -12.67
N PRO A 69 -10.95 -5.14 -13.14
CA PRO A 69 -12.03 -6.11 -13.26
C PRO A 69 -11.53 -7.23 -14.17
N ALA A 70 -11.80 -8.48 -13.78
CA ALA A 70 -11.64 -9.60 -14.69
C ALA A 70 -12.36 -9.27 -16.00
N PRO A 71 -11.79 -9.58 -17.18
CA PRO A 71 -12.54 -9.42 -18.42
C PRO A 71 -13.85 -10.20 -18.23
N SER A 72 -14.97 -9.50 -18.38
CA SER A 72 -16.29 -10.11 -18.38
C SER A 72 -16.29 -11.16 -19.49
N ASP A 73 -16.38 -12.42 -19.08
CA ASP A 73 -16.57 -13.56 -19.99
C ASP A 73 -17.98 -13.39 -20.58
N ASP A 74 -18.05 -12.71 -21.72
CA ASP A 74 -19.25 -12.57 -22.53
C ASP A 74 -19.26 -13.78 -23.47
N ARG A 75 -19.92 -14.86 -23.03
CA ARG A 75 -20.12 -16.10 -23.77
C ARG A 75 -21.53 -16.63 -23.58
#